data_AF-A0A847QQL8-F1
#
_entry.id   AF-A0A847QQL8-F1
#
_cell.length_a   1.000
_cell.length_b   1.000
_cell.length_c   1.000
_cell.angle_alpha   90.00
_cell.angle_beta   90.00
_cell.angle_gamma   90.00
#
_symmetry.space_group_name_H-M   'P 1'
#
loop_
_entity.id
_entity.type
_entity.pdbx_description
1 polymer ?
#
loop_
_entity_poly.entity_id
_entity_poly.type
_entity_poly.pdbx_seq_one_letter_code
_entity_poly.pdbx_strand_id
1 'polypeptide(L)'
;MVEFRFHGRYGQPVGKITRTLAKELMVEGKHVQVFDSFGAFRPDAPTYSVLRVSAQDIVERSVNETFPDVVIVLDNSLFEVTDVTKGMRTDGILLAYGVDSDVLGEQAATVKFIKLDPFIRKEAPLERELLQAFKQINLIP
;
A
#
# COMPACT_ATOMS: atom_id res chain seq x y z
N MET A 1 -14.61 1.79 5.21
CA MET A 1 -13.17 2.05 5.39
C MET A 1 -12.40 1.19 4.39
N VAL A 2 -11.32 1.71 3.83
CA VAL A 2 -10.37 0.98 2.99
C VAL A 2 -9.03 0.97 3.71
N GLU A 3 -8.42 -0.21 3.82
CA GLU A 3 -7.09 -0.41 4.40
C GLU A 3 -6.05 -0.71 3.30
N PHE A 4 -5.05 0.15 3.23
CA PHE A 4 -3.90 0.05 2.35
C PHE A 4 -2.68 -0.43 3.14
N ARG A 5 -1.92 -1.37 2.58
CA ARG A 5 -0.61 -1.79 3.13
C ARG A 5 0.48 -1.54 2.10
N PHE A 6 1.35 -0.58 2.40
CA PHE A 6 2.50 -0.23 1.57
C PHE A 6 3.71 -1.03 2.01
N HIS A 7 4.27 -1.81 1.10
CA HIS A 7 5.49 -2.57 1.26
C HIS A 7 6.67 -1.83 0.63
N GLY A 8 7.79 -1.85 1.34
CA GLY A 8 9.08 -1.38 0.86
C GLY A 8 10.21 -1.95 1.72
N ARG A 9 11.38 -1.34 1.62
CA ARG A 9 12.55 -1.70 2.42
C ARG A 9 12.86 -0.65 3.46
N TYR A 10 13.43 -1.07 4.57
CA TYR A 10 13.93 -0.16 5.59
C TYR A 10 14.97 0.79 4.99
N GLY A 11 14.77 2.11 5.19
CA GLY A 11 15.54 3.17 4.53
C GLY A 11 14.81 3.85 3.36
N GLN A 12 13.80 3.21 2.79
CA GLN A 12 12.91 3.82 1.79
C GLN A 12 11.83 4.68 2.47
N PRO A 13 11.29 5.71 1.78
CA PRO A 13 10.35 6.66 2.37
C PRO A 13 8.92 6.12 2.54
N VAL A 14 8.71 4.81 2.79
CA VAL A 14 7.37 4.17 2.86
C VAL A 14 6.46 4.87 3.87
N GLY A 15 6.90 5.03 5.12
CA GLY A 15 6.11 5.72 6.15
C GLY A 15 5.93 7.22 5.88
N LYS A 16 6.87 7.86 5.15
CA LYS A 16 6.69 9.25 4.73
C LYS A 16 5.56 9.34 3.70
N ILE A 17 5.56 8.46 2.70
CA ILE A 17 4.54 8.41 1.64
C ILE A 17 3.15 8.24 2.25
N THR A 18 2.96 7.25 3.13
CA THR A 18 1.65 6.99 3.77
C THR A 18 1.18 8.16 4.62
N ARG A 19 2.08 8.81 5.38
CA ARG A 19 1.73 10.01 6.16
C ARG A 19 1.38 11.21 5.27
N THR A 20 2.07 11.40 4.16
CA THR A 20 1.75 12.48 3.21
C THR A 20 0.38 12.24 2.59
N LEU A 21 0.11 11.03 2.09
CA LEU A 21 -1.20 10.64 1.56
C LEU A 21 -2.32 10.82 2.59
N ALA A 22 -2.09 10.40 3.84
CA ALA A 22 -3.05 10.58 4.93
C ALA A 22 -3.37 12.07 5.14
N LYS A 23 -2.36 12.94 5.14
CA LYS A 23 -2.56 14.40 5.29
C LYS A 23 -3.39 14.97 4.15
N GLU A 24 -3.12 14.59 2.90
CA GLU A 24 -3.89 15.05 1.74
C GLU A 24 -5.36 14.58 1.83
N LEU A 25 -5.59 13.31 2.16
CA LEU A 25 -6.94 12.76 2.33
C LEU A 25 -7.70 13.37 3.51
N MET A 26 -7.00 13.70 4.59
CA MET A 26 -7.58 14.41 5.73
C MET A 26 -8.02 15.83 5.36
N VAL A 27 -7.25 16.54 4.52
CA VAL A 27 -7.67 17.84 3.97
C VAL A 27 -8.91 17.69 3.08
N GLU A 28 -9.07 16.55 2.41
CA GLU A 28 -10.29 16.20 1.65
C GLU A 28 -11.46 15.73 2.53
N GLY A 29 -11.35 15.85 3.86
CA GLY A 29 -12.41 15.54 4.81
C GLY A 29 -12.57 14.05 5.13
N LYS A 30 -11.58 13.22 4.79
CA LYS A 30 -11.58 11.79 5.16
C LYS A 30 -11.00 11.57 6.55
N HIS A 31 -11.49 10.53 7.22
CA HIS A 31 -10.92 10.04 8.46
C HIS A 31 -9.78 9.07 8.11
N VAL A 32 -8.60 9.33 8.64
CA VAL A 32 -7.38 8.58 8.30
C VAL A 32 -6.67 8.06 9.54
N GLN A 33 -6.01 6.93 9.39
CA GLN A 33 -5.15 6.35 10.42
C GLN A 33 -3.92 5.76 9.76
N VAL A 34 -2.74 6.01 10.32
CA VAL A 34 -1.46 5.48 9.82
C VAL A 34 -0.76 4.70 10.91
N PHE A 35 -0.25 3.53 10.55
CA PHE A 35 0.62 2.72 11.41
C PHE A 35 1.83 2.26 10.64
N ASP A 36 3.01 2.45 11.20
CA ASP A 36 4.23 1.90 10.63
C ASP A 36 4.59 0.58 11.31
N SER A 37 5.10 -0.37 10.53
CA SER A 37 5.71 -1.55 11.11
C SER A 37 7.05 -1.17 11.76
N PHE A 38 7.18 -1.44 13.06
CA PHE A 38 8.41 -1.27 13.81
C PHE A 38 9.02 -2.65 14.07
N GLY A 39 9.71 -3.19 13.08
CA GLY A 39 10.48 -4.44 13.19
C GLY A 39 11.91 -4.20 13.70
N ALA A 40 12.71 -5.27 13.80
CA ALA A 40 14.12 -5.15 14.11
C ALA A 40 14.82 -4.28 13.05
N PHE A 41 15.35 -3.13 13.47
CA PHE A 41 16.03 -2.18 12.60
C PHE A 41 17.27 -2.81 11.96
N ARG A 42 17.14 -3.19 10.69
CA ARG A 42 18.23 -3.69 9.85
C ARG A 42 18.12 -3.06 8.46
N PRO A 43 19.22 -2.56 7.87
CA PRO A 43 19.21 -2.07 6.50
C PRO A 43 18.56 -3.08 5.55
N ASP A 44 17.76 -2.58 4.62
CA ASP A 44 17.10 -3.34 3.55
C ASP A 44 16.10 -4.41 4.01
N ALA A 45 15.84 -4.55 5.32
CA ALA A 45 14.80 -5.45 5.80
C ALA A 45 13.44 -5.05 5.23
N PRO A 46 12.60 -6.01 4.80
CA PRO A 46 11.22 -5.74 4.43
C PRO A 46 10.49 -4.99 5.54
N THR A 47 9.81 -3.91 5.17
CA THR A 47 9.00 -3.10 6.09
C THR A 47 7.70 -2.75 5.41
N TYR A 48 6.70 -2.42 6.21
CA TYR A 48 5.44 -1.92 5.69
C TYR A 48 4.88 -0.76 6.52
N SER A 49 3.98 -0.01 5.89
CA SER A 49 3.16 1.01 6.54
C SER A 49 1.71 0.82 6.13
N VAL A 50 0.80 0.90 7.08
CA VAL A 50 -0.64 0.76 6.90
C VAL A 50 -1.27 2.15 6.89
N LEU A 51 -2.15 2.39 5.92
CA LEU A 51 -3.00 3.57 5.83
C LEU A 51 -4.45 3.10 5.79
N ARG A 52 -5.28 3.58 6.71
CA ARG A 52 -6.73 3.42 6.65
C ARG A 52 -7.38 4.72 6.26
N VAL A 53 -8.41 4.62 5.41
CA VAL A 53 -9.17 5.76 4.91
C VAL A 53 -10.65 5.44 5.04
N SER A 54 -11.42 6.35 5.63
CA SER A 54 -12.85 6.15 5.85
C SER A 54 -13.63 7.46 5.67
N ALA A 55 -14.88 7.35 5.26
CA ALA A 55 -15.84 8.46 5.25
C ALA A 55 -16.45 8.73 6.64
N GLN A 56 -16.20 7.85 7.61
CA GLN A 56 -16.66 7.92 9.00
C GLN A 56 -15.50 7.69 9.97
N ASP A 57 -15.69 8.03 11.24
CA ASP A 57 -14.70 7.81 12.30
C ASP A 57 -14.17 6.37 12.31
N ILE A 58 -12.84 6.25 12.45
CA ILE A 58 -12.15 4.95 12.56
C ILE A 58 -12.03 4.61 14.04
N VAL A 59 -12.70 3.53 14.46
CA VAL A 59 -12.68 3.05 15.85
C VAL A 59 -11.62 1.97 16.09
N GLU A 60 -11.17 1.29 15.03
CA GLU A 60 -10.11 0.27 15.08
C GLU A 60 -8.79 0.88 15.56
N ARG A 61 -8.21 0.30 16.63
CA ARG A 61 -6.95 0.77 17.23
C ARG A 61 -5.75 -0.14 16.98
N SER A 62 -6.01 -1.36 16.52
CA SER A 62 -4.98 -2.37 16.27
C SER A 62 -4.78 -2.60 14.77
N VAL A 63 -3.54 -2.93 14.41
CA VAL A 63 -3.16 -3.46 13.09
C VAL A 63 -2.89 -4.96 13.11
N ASN A 64 -2.94 -5.58 14.29
CA ASN A 64 -2.84 -7.02 14.40
C ASN A 64 -4.14 -7.63 13.86
N GLU A 65 -4.01 -8.70 13.08
CA GLU A 65 -5.14 -9.45 12.51
C GLU A 65 -6.02 -8.65 11.53
N THR A 66 -5.46 -7.64 10.85
CA THR A 66 -6.19 -6.93 9.80
C THR A 66 -5.88 -7.46 8.41
N PHE A 67 -6.91 -7.41 7.57
CA PHE A 67 -6.89 -7.90 6.20
C PHE A 67 -6.94 -6.70 5.25
N PRO A 68 -5.81 -6.27 4.66
CA PRO A 68 -5.79 -5.11 3.78
C PRO A 68 -6.66 -5.38 2.54
N ASP A 69 -7.34 -4.33 2.10
CA ASP A 69 -8.11 -4.32 0.86
C ASP A 69 -7.18 -4.06 -0.33
N VAL A 70 -6.11 -3.30 -0.10
CA VAL A 70 -5.14 -2.90 -1.11
C VAL A 70 -3.72 -3.10 -0.57
N VAL A 71 -2.88 -3.80 -1.32
CA VAL A 71 -1.44 -3.90 -1.07
C VAL A 71 -0.71 -3.12 -2.17
N ILE A 72 0.28 -2.30 -1.78
CA ILE A 72 1.12 -1.55 -2.72
C ILE A 72 2.57 -1.97 -2.51
N VAL A 73 3.24 -2.44 -3.54
CA VAL A 73 4.65 -2.85 -3.52
C VAL A 73 5.46 -1.89 -4.38
N LEU A 74 6.27 -1.06 -3.74
CA LEU A 74 7.10 -0.05 -4.42
C LEU A 74 8.48 -0.59 -4.85
N ASP A 75 8.88 -1.75 -4.30
CA ASP A 75 10.17 -2.41 -4.56
C ASP A 75 9.93 -3.86 -5.02
N ASN A 76 10.28 -4.14 -6.27
CA ASN A 76 10.06 -5.44 -6.89
C ASN A 76 10.88 -6.59 -6.26
N SER A 77 12.01 -6.29 -5.63
CA SER A 77 12.84 -7.31 -4.99
C SER A 77 12.17 -7.92 -3.74
N LEU A 78 11.05 -7.36 -3.27
CA LEU A 78 10.30 -7.90 -2.14
C LEU A 78 9.57 -9.21 -2.48
N PHE A 79 9.19 -9.41 -3.75
CA PHE A 79 8.51 -10.63 -4.18
C PHE A 79 9.38 -11.89 -4.02
N GLU A 80 10.70 -11.75 -4.00
CA GLU A 80 11.63 -12.87 -3.83
C GLU A 80 11.91 -13.21 -2.36
N VAL A 81 11.66 -12.29 -1.43
CA VAL A 81 12.09 -12.42 -0.02
C VAL A 81 10.96 -12.52 0.98
N THR A 82 9.73 -12.16 0.61
CA THR A 82 8.56 -12.23 1.49
C THR A 82 7.26 -12.38 0.71
N ASP A 83 6.28 -13.03 1.32
CA ASP A 83 4.91 -13.04 0.81
C ASP A 83 4.25 -11.68 1.09
N VAL A 84 4.18 -10.83 0.07
CA VAL A 84 3.54 -9.51 0.13
C VAL A 84 2.01 -9.58 0.18
N THR A 85 1.41 -10.70 -0.21
CA THR A 85 -0.05 -10.88 -0.22
C THR A 85 -0.57 -11.46 1.10
N LYS A 86 0.34 -11.80 2.03
CA LYS A 86 0.00 -12.47 3.28
C LYS A 86 -1.06 -11.70 4.08
N GLY A 87 -2.17 -12.38 4.32
CA GLY A 87 -3.30 -11.85 5.08
C GLY A 87 -4.12 -10.80 4.33
N MET A 88 -3.90 -10.59 3.03
CA MET A 88 -4.79 -9.77 2.21
C MET A 88 -6.18 -10.43 2.10
N ARG A 89 -7.22 -9.61 1.92
CA ARG A 89 -8.57 -10.14 1.64
C ARG A 89 -8.59 -10.90 0.31
N THR A 90 -9.48 -11.89 0.23
CA THR A 90 -9.90 -12.46 -1.06
C THR A 90 -10.43 -11.35 -1.95
N ASP A 91 -10.04 -11.35 -3.23
CA ASP A 91 -10.34 -10.30 -4.21
C ASP A 91 -9.71 -8.93 -3.90
N GLY A 92 -8.74 -8.89 -2.96
CA GLY A 92 -7.94 -7.70 -2.69
C GLY A 92 -7.12 -7.25 -3.91
N ILE A 93 -6.77 -5.97 -3.93
CA ILE A 93 -6.06 -5.35 -5.05
C ILE A 93 -4.58 -5.25 -4.72
N LEU A 94 -3.73 -5.83 -5.56
CA LEU A 94 -2.29 -5.70 -5.47
C LEU A 94 -1.80 -4.73 -6.54
N LEU A 95 -1.21 -3.62 -6.12
CA LEU A 95 -0.47 -2.71 -6.98
C LEU A 95 1.03 -2.95 -6.82
N ALA A 96 1.75 -3.09 -7.93
CA ALA A 96 3.19 -3.27 -7.88
C ALA A 96 3.90 -2.48 -8.99
N TYR A 97 5.07 -1.95 -8.67
CA TYR A 97 5.92 -1.22 -9.61
C TYR A 97 7.05 -2.09 -10.15
N GLY A 98 7.28 -2.06 -11.47
CA GLY A 98 8.43 -2.69 -12.10
C GLY A 98 8.34 -4.21 -12.21
N VAL A 99 7.14 -4.78 -12.09
CA VAL A 99 6.84 -6.22 -12.27
C VAL A 99 5.52 -6.42 -12.99
N ASP A 100 5.34 -7.61 -13.54
CA ASP A 100 4.09 -8.11 -14.10
C ASP A 100 3.48 -9.17 -13.18
N SER A 101 2.25 -9.59 -13.46
CA SER A 101 1.48 -10.52 -12.61
C SER A 101 2.13 -11.89 -12.43
N ASP A 102 3.09 -12.26 -13.30
CA ASP A 102 3.78 -13.54 -13.28
C ASP A 102 4.52 -13.81 -11.97
N VAL A 103 4.95 -12.75 -11.26
CA VAL A 103 5.66 -12.86 -9.97
C VAL A 103 4.79 -13.44 -8.85
N LEU A 104 3.47 -13.53 -9.04
CA LEU A 104 2.53 -14.02 -8.04
C LEU A 104 2.33 -15.54 -8.06
N GLY A 105 2.70 -16.22 -9.15
CA GLY A 105 2.45 -17.65 -9.29
C GLY A 105 1.00 -18.04 -8.98
N GLU A 106 0.80 -18.96 -8.04
CA GLU A 106 -0.53 -19.43 -7.62
C GLU A 106 -1.40 -18.34 -6.98
N GLN A 107 -0.80 -17.31 -6.38
CA GLN A 107 -1.52 -16.21 -5.72
C GLN A 107 -2.24 -15.31 -6.75
N ALA A 108 -1.87 -15.36 -8.03
CA ALA A 108 -2.54 -14.60 -9.08
C ALA A 108 -4.03 -14.94 -9.22
N ALA A 109 -4.47 -16.12 -8.77
CA ALA A 109 -5.86 -16.55 -8.84
C ALA A 109 -6.77 -15.90 -7.78
N THR A 110 -6.21 -15.37 -6.69
CA THR A 110 -6.99 -14.87 -5.53
C THR A 110 -6.95 -13.37 -5.38
N VAL A 111 -6.12 -12.68 -6.17
CA VAL A 111 -5.86 -11.24 -6.05
C VAL A 111 -6.00 -10.55 -7.39
N LYS A 112 -6.51 -9.32 -7.38
CA LYS A 112 -6.54 -8.49 -8.58
C LYS A 112 -5.24 -7.70 -8.70
N PHE A 113 -4.39 -8.09 -9.65
CA PHE A 113 -3.14 -7.38 -9.92
C PHE A 113 -3.36 -6.14 -10.80
N ILE A 114 -2.73 -5.02 -10.44
CA ILE A 114 -2.69 -3.79 -11.22
C ILE A 114 -1.23 -3.32 -11.29
N LYS A 115 -0.69 -3.20 -12.51
CA LYS A 115 0.65 -2.66 -12.72
C LYS A 115 0.66 -1.16 -12.43
N LEU A 116 1.61 -0.70 -11.61
CA LEU A 116 1.69 0.69 -11.18
C LEU A 116 2.48 1.57 -12.17
N ASP A 117 3.34 0.96 -13.00
CA ASP A 117 4.18 1.64 -13.99
C ASP A 117 3.45 2.69 -14.85
N PRO A 118 2.22 2.46 -15.36
CA PRO A 118 1.50 3.45 -16.17
C PRO A 118 1.12 4.74 -15.42
N PHE A 119 1.11 4.69 -14.09
CA PHE A 119 0.71 5.81 -13.23
C PHE A 119 1.91 6.64 -12.73
N ILE A 120 3.13 6.09 -12.78
CA ILE A 120 4.35 6.74 -12.29
C ILE A 120 5.10 7.35 -13.47
N ARG A 121 5.06 8.68 -13.61
CA ARG A 121 5.64 9.42 -14.74
C ARG A 121 6.98 10.05 -14.41
N LYS A 122 7.42 10.03 -13.15
CA LYS A 122 8.68 10.62 -12.63
C LYS A 122 8.78 12.15 -12.73
N GLU A 123 7.74 12.82 -13.22
CA GLU A 123 7.66 14.28 -13.37
C GLU A 123 7.10 14.96 -12.10
N ALA A 124 6.42 14.20 -11.24
CA ALA A 124 5.83 14.67 -10.01
C ALA A 124 6.31 13.86 -8.79
N PRO A 125 6.13 14.37 -7.55
CA PRO A 125 6.36 13.57 -6.36
C PRO A 125 5.50 12.30 -6.36
N LEU A 126 6.11 11.17 -5.98
CA LEU A 126 5.46 9.86 -6.00
C LEU A 126 4.14 9.84 -5.22
N GLU A 127 4.07 10.54 -4.09
CA GLU A 127 2.85 10.65 -3.29
C GLU A 127 1.67 11.20 -4.09
N ARG A 128 1.93 12.21 -4.94
CA ARG A 128 0.90 12.82 -5.78
C ARG A 128 0.47 11.90 -6.92
N GLU A 129 1.41 11.19 -7.53
CA GLU A 129 1.12 10.22 -8.59
C GLU A 129 0.28 9.05 -8.04
N LEU A 130 0.64 8.55 -6.85
CA LEU A 130 -0.13 7.52 -6.15
C LEU A 130 -1.54 8.00 -5.82
N LEU A 131 -1.71 9.21 -5.27
CA LEU A 131 -3.04 9.74 -4.96
C LEU A 131 -3.92 9.84 -6.22
N GLN A 132 -3.34 10.30 -7.34
CA GLN A 132 -4.05 10.38 -8.62
C GLN A 132 -4.43 8.99 -9.13
N ALA A 133 -3.51 8.02 -9.05
CA ALA A 133 -3.78 6.63 -9.41
C ALA A 133 -4.96 6.10 -8.60
N PHE A 134 -4.91 6.21 -7.26
CA PHE A 134 -5.96 5.69 -6.38
C PHE A 134 -7.33 6.28 -6.68
N LYS A 135 -7.41 7.56 -7.06
CA LYS A 135 -8.65 8.20 -7.51
C LYS A 135 -9.11 7.66 -8.86
N GLN A 136 -8.21 7.50 -9.83
CA GLN A 136 -8.53 6.98 -11.17
C GLN A 136 -9.09 5.56 -11.12
N ILE A 137 -8.61 4.73 -10.19
CA ILE A 137 -9.09 3.34 -10.00
C ILE A 137 -10.10 3.20 -8.85
N ASN A 138 -10.67 4.31 -8.36
CA ASN A 138 -11.74 4.36 -7.35
C ASN A 138 -11.43 3.59 -6.05
N LEU A 139 -10.20 3.67 -5.55
CA LEU A 139 -9.79 3.02 -4.29
C LEU A 139 -10.09 3.84 -3.03
N ILE A 140 -10.37 5.14 -3.20
CA ILE A 140 -10.65 6.05 -2.08
C ILE A 140 -12.18 6.19 -1.97
N PRO A 141 -12.76 5.91 -0.78
CA PRO A 141 -14.20 6.07 -0.53
C PRO A 141 -14.60 7.55 -0.43
#